data_AF-A0A954W7B4-F1
#
_entry.id   AF-A0A954W7B4-F1
#
_cell.length_a   1.000
_cell.length_b   1.000
_cell.length_c   1.000
_cell.angle_alpha   90.00
_cell.angle_beta   90.00
_cell.angle_gamma   90.00
#
_symmetry.space_group_name_H-M   'P 1'
#
loop_
_entity.id
_entity.type
_entity.pdbx_description
1 polymer ?
#
loop_
_entity_poly.entity_id
_entity_poly.type
_entity_poly.pdbx_seq_one_letter_code
_entity_poly.pdbx_strand_id
1 'polypeptide(L)'
;MKYQELIILLPCHSLEDFPTHHSGEDAEGLLAAWTALWHPALIAAVESMPTWYRVDTPPEQVANRLIVVPSVSAAELPTGFAQRVKDEGGRLIRRKTDRREIIEAALESLELDANACDPELVGDFLALAYAYLQIQLLTRQMRYASNLDETYFRNQIVAGAQAAMAGDSEEARRRLTACFDVLAQERDHFYSVDIYMVDITLVAPTTLASLVAELDAPTPTNLLMRGELLEQLTAEQPELAARLKQAVEAGEAAV
;
A
#
# COMPACT_ATOMS: atom_id res chain seq x y z
N MET A 1 23.68 -2.23 -9.91
CA MET A 1 23.59 -3.53 -9.21
C MET A 1 22.12 -3.93 -9.26
N LYS A 2 21.74 -5.12 -9.73
CA LYS A 2 20.31 -5.50 -9.85
C LYS A 2 19.93 -6.33 -8.63
N TYR A 3 18.96 -5.87 -7.83
CA TYR A 3 18.43 -6.71 -6.76
C TYR A 3 17.75 -7.94 -7.36
N GLN A 4 17.79 -9.04 -6.64
CA GLN A 4 17.25 -10.33 -7.07
C GLN A 4 15.93 -10.66 -6.37
N GLU A 5 15.57 -9.94 -5.30
CA GLU A 5 14.30 -10.14 -4.59
C GLU A 5 13.96 -8.91 -3.72
N LEU A 6 12.66 -8.70 -3.53
CA LEU A 6 12.05 -7.64 -2.72
C LEU A 6 11.43 -8.30 -1.48
N ILE A 7 11.87 -7.91 -0.28
CA ILE A 7 11.57 -8.62 0.96
C ILE A 7 10.97 -7.68 2.02
N ILE A 8 9.90 -8.14 2.68
CA ILE A 8 9.32 -7.50 3.86
C ILE A 8 9.57 -8.40 5.07
N LEU A 9 10.11 -7.85 6.16
CA LEU A 9 10.26 -8.60 7.42
C LEU A 9 9.09 -8.29 8.35
N LEU A 10 8.17 -9.23 8.54
CA LEU A 10 6.95 -9.04 9.32
C LEU A 10 7.07 -9.60 10.74
N PRO A 11 6.37 -9.02 11.74
CA PRO A 11 6.39 -9.50 13.13
C PRO A 11 5.26 -10.52 13.33
N CYS A 12 5.28 -11.59 12.53
CA CYS A 12 4.32 -12.69 12.60
C CYS A 12 4.96 -14.00 12.14
N HIS A 13 4.48 -15.13 12.64
CA HIS A 13 4.96 -16.48 12.33
C HIS A 13 4.44 -16.95 10.96
N SER A 14 3.24 -16.50 10.65
CA SER A 14 2.43 -16.76 9.46
C SER A 14 1.58 -15.51 9.19
N LEU A 15 0.83 -15.48 8.10
CA LEU A 15 -0.20 -14.43 7.96
C LEU A 15 -1.45 -14.72 8.82
N GLU A 16 -1.54 -15.84 9.55
CA GLU A 16 -2.65 -16.12 10.47
C GLU A 16 -2.59 -15.21 11.71
N ASP A 17 -1.36 -14.93 12.17
CA ASP A 17 -1.05 -14.05 13.30
C ASP A 17 -0.55 -12.67 12.85
N PHE A 18 -0.94 -12.24 11.65
CA PHE A 18 -0.65 -10.89 11.17
C PHE A 18 -1.18 -9.85 12.17
N PRO A 19 -0.38 -8.84 12.55
CA PRO A 19 -0.67 -8.00 13.71
C PRO A 19 -1.71 -6.90 13.39
N THR A 20 -2.99 -7.27 13.39
CA THR A 20 -4.12 -6.37 13.11
C THR A 20 -4.53 -5.47 14.29
N HIS A 21 -3.82 -5.56 15.42
CA HIS A 21 -4.15 -4.85 16.66
C HIS A 21 -3.46 -3.48 16.79
N HIS A 22 -2.50 -3.16 15.93
CA HIS A 22 -1.85 -1.85 15.92
C HIS A 22 -2.83 -0.75 15.49
N SER A 23 -2.52 0.49 15.88
CA SER A 23 -3.29 1.68 15.49
C SER A 23 -2.34 2.86 15.26
N GLY A 24 -2.83 3.93 14.61
CA GLY A 24 -2.01 5.12 14.30
C GLY A 24 -0.79 4.79 13.44
N GLU A 25 0.34 5.43 13.76
CA GLU A 25 1.60 5.32 13.01
C GLU A 25 2.13 3.88 12.89
N ASP A 26 1.86 3.04 13.88
CA ASP A 26 2.29 1.64 13.87
C ASP A 26 1.54 0.82 12.80
N ALA A 27 0.21 1.00 12.72
CA ALA A 27 -0.61 0.35 11.71
C ALA A 27 -0.30 0.90 10.31
N GLU A 28 -0.13 2.23 10.22
CA GLU A 28 0.24 2.91 8.98
C GLU A 28 1.59 2.40 8.46
N GLY A 29 2.62 2.40 9.31
CA GLY A 29 3.96 1.96 8.93
C GLY A 29 4.04 0.49 8.52
N LEU A 30 3.24 -0.38 9.15
CA LEU A 30 3.13 -1.78 8.74
C LEU A 30 2.52 -1.92 7.34
N LEU A 31 1.41 -1.24 7.08
CA LEU A 31 0.75 -1.31 5.78
C LEU A 31 1.57 -0.61 4.68
N ALA A 32 2.23 0.49 5.01
CA ALA A 32 3.16 1.19 4.13
C ALA A 32 4.32 0.28 3.71
N ALA A 33 4.95 -0.40 4.66
CA ALA A 33 6.02 -1.35 4.38
C ALA A 33 5.55 -2.53 3.51
N TRP A 34 4.35 -3.04 3.74
CA TRP A 34 3.77 -4.10 2.93
C TRP A 34 3.54 -3.68 1.47
N THR A 35 2.93 -2.52 1.28
CA THR A 35 2.48 -2.06 -0.04
C THR A 35 3.61 -1.41 -0.86
N ALA A 36 4.57 -0.73 -0.23
CA ALA A 36 5.60 0.05 -0.93
C ALA A 36 6.40 -0.75 -1.96
N LEU A 37 6.77 -2.00 -1.65
CA LEU A 37 7.57 -2.85 -2.55
C LEU A 37 6.79 -3.33 -3.78
N TRP A 38 5.48 -3.11 -3.83
CA TRP A 38 4.67 -3.46 -4.99
C TRP A 38 4.72 -2.41 -6.11
N HIS A 39 5.51 -1.35 -5.96
CA HIS A 39 5.72 -0.37 -7.01
C HIS A 39 6.18 -1.03 -8.33
N PRO A 40 5.58 -0.71 -9.50
CA PRO A 40 5.84 -1.41 -10.75
C PRO A 40 7.32 -1.34 -11.17
N ALA A 41 7.99 -0.21 -10.98
CA ALA A 41 9.41 -0.09 -11.29
C ALA A 41 10.29 -1.07 -10.48
N LEU A 42 9.95 -1.34 -9.21
CA LEU A 42 10.69 -2.29 -8.38
C LEU A 42 10.44 -3.72 -8.87
N ILE A 43 9.18 -4.07 -9.11
CA ILE A 43 8.79 -5.41 -9.61
C ILE A 43 9.43 -5.68 -10.98
N ALA A 44 9.37 -4.73 -11.90
CA ALA A 44 9.97 -4.87 -13.23
C ALA A 44 11.50 -4.96 -13.16
N ALA A 45 12.13 -4.18 -12.27
CA ALA A 45 13.58 -4.21 -12.09
C ALA A 45 14.09 -5.49 -11.42
N VAL A 46 13.27 -6.18 -10.63
CA VAL A 46 13.66 -7.44 -9.98
C VAL A 46 13.13 -8.67 -10.71
N GLU A 47 12.10 -8.49 -11.54
CA GLU A 47 11.36 -9.53 -12.26
C GLU A 47 10.69 -10.55 -11.32
N SER A 48 10.30 -10.10 -10.13
CA SER A 48 9.63 -10.92 -9.13
C SER A 48 8.62 -10.13 -8.31
N MET A 49 7.53 -10.78 -7.92
CA MET A 49 6.60 -10.26 -6.90
C MET A 49 7.30 -10.13 -5.55
N PRO A 50 7.00 -9.11 -4.73
CA PRO A 50 7.51 -9.01 -3.36
C PRO A 50 7.15 -10.24 -2.52
N THR A 51 8.03 -10.58 -1.59
CA THR A 51 7.84 -11.66 -0.62
C THR A 51 8.03 -11.16 0.79
N TRP A 52 7.73 -12.00 1.78
CA TRP A 52 7.95 -11.68 3.18
C TRP A 52 8.58 -12.84 3.94
N TYR A 53 9.29 -12.51 5.01
CA TYR A 53 9.85 -13.45 5.98
C TYR A 53 9.51 -12.98 7.39
N ARG A 54 9.60 -13.91 8.33
CA ARG A 54 9.53 -13.57 9.75
C ARG A 54 10.71 -12.69 10.11
N VAL A 55 10.47 -11.64 10.87
CA VAL A 55 11.55 -10.73 11.31
C VAL A 55 12.56 -11.42 12.24
N ASP A 56 12.09 -12.37 13.07
CA ASP A 56 12.94 -13.13 14.00
C ASP A 56 13.81 -14.20 13.32
N THR A 57 13.41 -14.64 12.12
CA THR A 57 14.07 -15.66 11.31
C THR A 57 14.24 -15.13 9.88
N PRO A 58 15.04 -14.05 9.70
CA PRO A 58 15.19 -13.44 8.40
C PRO A 58 16.03 -14.34 7.48
N PRO A 59 15.96 -14.15 6.15
CA PRO A 59 16.69 -14.99 5.20
C PRO A 59 18.21 -14.98 5.48
N GLU A 60 18.84 -16.13 5.24
CA GLU A 60 20.30 -16.24 5.34
C GLU A 60 20.99 -15.43 4.26
N GLN A 61 20.51 -15.52 3.02
CA GLN A 61 21.07 -14.80 1.89
C GLN A 61 20.50 -13.38 1.79
N VAL A 62 21.35 -12.38 2.05
CA VAL A 62 20.95 -10.96 2.01
C VAL A 62 21.64 -10.17 0.91
N ALA A 63 22.64 -10.75 0.23
CA ALA A 63 23.31 -10.13 -0.91
C ALA A 63 22.33 -9.86 -2.06
N ASN A 64 22.40 -8.66 -2.65
CA ASN A 64 21.49 -8.21 -3.72
C ASN A 64 20.00 -8.32 -3.36
N ARG A 65 19.63 -8.15 -2.09
CA ARG A 65 18.23 -8.08 -1.64
C ARG A 65 17.85 -6.66 -1.24
N LEU A 66 16.65 -6.23 -1.58
CA LEU A 66 16.03 -5.04 -1.00
C LEU A 66 15.07 -5.49 0.11
N ILE A 67 15.36 -5.08 1.34
CA ILE A 67 14.66 -5.54 2.55
C ILE A 67 14.03 -4.33 3.24
N VAL A 68 12.72 -4.37 3.44
CA VAL A 68 11.97 -3.38 4.22
C VAL A 68 11.58 -3.99 5.57
N VAL A 69 11.82 -3.25 6.65
CA VAL A 69 11.44 -3.64 8.01
C VAL A 69 10.47 -2.57 8.55
N PRO A 70 9.19 -2.92 8.77
CA PRO A 70 8.24 -2.06 9.47
C PRO A 70 8.78 -1.64 10.84
N SER A 71 8.43 -0.44 11.29
CA SER A 71 8.86 0.05 12.61
C SER A 71 8.44 -0.90 13.75
N VAL A 72 7.23 -1.46 13.67
CA VAL A 72 6.71 -2.45 14.63
C VAL A 72 7.54 -3.74 14.70
N SER A 73 8.26 -4.09 13.63
CA SER A 73 9.13 -5.28 13.59
C SER A 73 10.56 -4.99 14.07
N ALA A 74 10.94 -3.73 14.26
CA ALA A 74 12.33 -3.37 14.49
C ALA A 74 12.93 -3.95 15.77
N ALA A 75 12.11 -4.17 16.80
CA ALA A 75 12.54 -4.70 18.09
C ALA A 75 12.89 -6.20 18.05
N GLU A 76 12.31 -6.94 17.12
CA GLU A 76 12.50 -8.39 16.96
C GLU A 76 13.63 -8.74 15.98
N LEU A 77 14.20 -7.73 15.31
CA LEU A 77 15.26 -7.93 14.33
C LEU A 77 16.54 -8.48 15.00
N PRO A 78 17.13 -9.60 14.54
CA PRO A 78 18.31 -10.17 15.15
C PRO A 78 19.51 -9.21 15.21
N THR A 79 20.23 -9.24 16.33
CA THR A 79 21.45 -8.46 16.53
C THR A 79 22.46 -8.72 15.42
N GLY A 80 23.01 -7.65 14.84
CA GLY A 80 23.99 -7.73 13.76
C GLY A 80 23.41 -7.93 12.36
N PHE A 81 22.10 -8.21 12.21
CA PHE A 81 21.47 -8.40 10.90
C PHE A 81 21.66 -7.19 9.98
N ALA A 82 21.42 -5.97 10.50
CA ALA A 82 21.59 -4.74 9.70
C ALA A 82 23.03 -4.53 9.22
N GLN A 83 24.02 -4.92 10.04
CA GLN A 83 25.43 -4.86 9.67
C GLN A 83 25.74 -5.89 8.58
N ARG A 84 25.21 -7.12 8.72
CA ARG A 84 25.34 -8.18 7.71
C ARG A 84 24.76 -7.78 6.36
N VAL A 85 23.55 -7.21 6.32
CA VAL A 85 22.93 -6.74 5.06
C VAL A 85 23.85 -5.73 4.36
N LYS A 86 24.45 -4.81 5.11
CA LYS A 86 25.39 -3.82 4.58
C LYS A 86 26.68 -4.47 4.04
N ASP A 87 27.28 -5.38 4.81
CA ASP A 87 28.56 -5.99 4.47
C ASP A 87 28.46 -6.94 3.27
N GLU A 88 27.31 -7.58 3.07
CA GLU A 88 27.04 -8.51 1.97
C GLU A 88 26.43 -7.85 0.73
N GLY A 89 26.24 -6.53 0.73
CA GLY A 89 25.74 -5.78 -0.43
C GLY A 89 24.23 -5.88 -0.65
N GLY A 90 23.45 -6.14 0.40
CA GLY A 90 22.01 -5.91 0.41
C GLY A 90 21.65 -4.47 0.80
N ARG A 91 20.36 -4.15 0.74
CA ARG A 91 19.81 -2.86 1.17
C ARG A 91 18.73 -3.08 2.20
N LEU A 92 18.83 -2.37 3.32
CA LEU A 92 17.87 -2.39 4.41
C LEU A 92 17.21 -1.02 4.56
N ILE A 93 15.89 -0.97 4.39
CA ILE A 93 15.05 0.20 4.68
C ILE A 93 14.32 -0.08 6.00
N ARG A 94 14.46 0.83 6.96
CA ARG A 94 13.86 0.72 8.30
C ARG A 94 13.59 2.09 8.89
N ARG A 95 12.75 2.14 9.93
CA ARG A 95 12.39 3.38 10.67
C ARG A 95 11.71 4.42 9.77
N LYS A 96 10.84 3.95 8.88
CA LYS A 96 9.97 4.77 8.04
C LYS A 96 8.55 4.28 8.22
N THR A 97 7.62 5.22 8.35
CA THR A 97 6.18 4.96 8.48
C THR A 97 5.43 5.41 7.23
N ASP A 98 5.89 6.47 6.58
CA ASP A 98 5.31 6.95 5.34
C ASP A 98 5.68 6.06 4.13
N ARG A 99 4.67 5.71 3.32
CA ARG A 99 4.84 4.85 2.15
C ARG A 99 5.66 5.50 1.05
N ARG A 100 5.51 6.81 0.82
CA ARG A 100 6.25 7.53 -0.22
C ARG A 100 7.73 7.55 0.11
N GLU A 101 8.08 7.81 1.37
CA GLU A 101 9.48 7.75 1.82
C GLU A 101 10.11 6.36 1.65
N ILE A 102 9.33 5.29 1.85
CA ILE A 102 9.82 3.91 1.62
C ILE A 102 10.03 3.66 0.14
N ILE A 103 9.09 4.08 -0.71
CA ILE A 103 9.18 3.96 -2.18
C ILE A 103 10.39 4.75 -2.69
N GLU A 104 10.56 6.00 -2.29
CA GLU A 104 11.69 6.84 -2.69
C GLU A 104 13.03 6.20 -2.32
N ALA A 105 13.18 5.74 -1.07
CA ALA A 105 14.39 5.07 -0.61
C ALA A 105 14.67 3.74 -1.34
N ALA A 106 13.62 3.05 -1.79
CA ALA A 106 13.71 1.82 -2.58
C ALA A 106 14.12 2.10 -4.02
N LEU A 107 13.50 3.08 -4.68
CA LEU A 107 13.82 3.46 -6.05
C LEU A 107 15.22 4.06 -6.16
N GLU A 108 15.62 4.92 -5.21
CA GLU A 108 16.98 5.47 -5.12
C GLU A 108 18.03 4.36 -5.07
N SER A 109 17.77 3.29 -4.32
CA SER A 109 18.71 2.19 -4.18
C SER A 109 18.95 1.36 -5.44
N LEU A 110 18.03 1.42 -6.40
CA LEU A 110 18.13 0.81 -7.73
C LEU A 110 18.42 1.81 -8.84
N GLU A 111 18.61 3.10 -8.51
CA GLU A 111 18.79 4.19 -9.47
C GLU A 111 17.61 4.30 -10.47
N LEU A 112 16.39 4.03 -10.00
CA LEU A 112 15.17 4.07 -10.81
C LEU A 112 14.50 5.45 -10.71
N ASP A 113 13.97 5.91 -11.84
CA ASP A 113 13.15 7.13 -11.88
C ASP A 113 11.74 6.84 -11.37
N ALA A 114 11.33 7.54 -10.30
CA ALA A 114 10.00 7.44 -9.72
C ALA A 114 8.89 7.92 -10.66
N ASN A 115 9.22 8.78 -11.63
CA ASN A 115 8.27 9.32 -12.60
C ASN A 115 8.21 8.52 -13.90
N ALA A 116 8.91 7.39 -13.99
CA ALA A 116 8.93 6.55 -15.18
C ALA A 116 7.61 5.79 -15.43
N CYS A 117 6.68 5.80 -14.46
CA CYS A 117 5.39 5.14 -14.56
C CYS A 117 4.25 6.14 -14.33
N ASP A 118 3.12 5.92 -14.99
CA ASP A 118 1.86 6.61 -14.74
C ASP A 118 1.48 6.49 -13.25
N PRO A 119 1.27 7.61 -12.52
CA PRO A 119 0.86 7.60 -11.12
C PRO A 119 -0.43 6.81 -10.85
N GLU A 120 -1.37 6.77 -11.80
CA GLU A 120 -2.62 6.00 -11.65
C GLU A 120 -2.32 4.50 -11.60
N LEU A 121 -1.47 4.01 -12.52
CA LEU A 121 -1.01 2.61 -12.52
C LEU A 121 -0.23 2.29 -11.25
N VAL A 122 0.65 3.18 -10.79
CA VAL A 122 1.35 3.00 -9.50
C VAL A 122 0.32 2.81 -8.38
N GLY A 123 -0.73 3.64 -8.35
CA GLY A 123 -1.85 3.49 -7.43
C GLY A 123 -2.50 2.10 -7.48
N ASP A 124 -2.79 1.60 -8.68
CA ASP A 124 -3.40 0.27 -8.88
C ASP A 124 -2.51 -0.87 -8.39
N PHE A 125 -1.19 -0.81 -8.61
CA PHE A 125 -0.23 -1.80 -8.09
C PHE A 125 -0.20 -1.81 -6.55
N LEU A 126 -0.20 -0.64 -5.92
CA LEU A 126 -0.22 -0.50 -4.47
C LEU A 126 -1.57 -0.98 -3.89
N ALA A 127 -2.69 -0.72 -4.58
CA ALA A 127 -4.00 -1.22 -4.21
C ALA A 127 -4.08 -2.74 -4.34
N LEU A 128 -3.49 -3.32 -5.39
CA LEU A 128 -3.40 -4.77 -5.58
C LEU A 128 -2.65 -5.44 -4.43
N ALA A 129 -1.57 -4.82 -3.95
CA ALA A 129 -0.82 -5.29 -2.78
C ALA A 129 -1.69 -5.41 -1.52
N TYR A 130 -2.52 -4.39 -1.28
CA TYR A 130 -3.47 -4.38 -0.17
C TYR A 130 -4.54 -5.46 -0.35
N ALA A 131 -5.16 -5.54 -1.53
CA ALA A 131 -6.18 -6.55 -1.83
C ALA A 131 -5.63 -7.97 -1.66
N TYR A 132 -4.41 -8.23 -2.14
CA TYR A 132 -3.73 -9.51 -1.96
C TYR A 132 -3.57 -9.85 -0.47
N LEU A 133 -3.13 -8.90 0.36
CA LEU A 133 -3.03 -9.10 1.81
C LEU A 133 -4.39 -9.44 2.41
N GLN A 134 -5.45 -8.68 2.08
CA GLN A 134 -6.79 -8.93 2.62
C GLN A 134 -7.29 -10.34 2.28
N ILE A 135 -7.10 -10.81 1.05
CA ILE A 135 -7.46 -12.18 0.66
C ILE A 135 -6.64 -13.20 1.45
N GLN A 136 -5.33 -13.00 1.57
CA GLN A 136 -4.46 -13.91 2.34
C GLN A 136 -4.88 -14.00 3.82
N LEU A 137 -5.27 -12.88 4.44
CA LEU A 137 -5.78 -12.85 5.81
C LEU A 137 -7.15 -13.52 5.91
N LEU A 138 -8.07 -13.24 4.98
CA LEU A 138 -9.41 -13.79 4.96
C LEU A 138 -9.40 -15.32 4.81
N THR A 139 -8.65 -15.85 3.84
CA THR A 139 -8.54 -17.31 3.59
C THR A 139 -8.09 -18.06 4.86
N ARG A 140 -7.13 -17.47 5.60
CA ARG A 140 -6.60 -18.03 6.84
C ARG A 140 -7.59 -17.96 8.00
N GLN A 141 -8.28 -16.83 8.18
CA GLN A 141 -9.33 -16.70 9.20
C GLN A 141 -10.48 -17.69 8.98
N MET A 142 -10.78 -18.00 7.71
CA MET A 142 -11.79 -18.99 7.35
C MET A 142 -11.29 -20.45 7.47
N ARG A 143 -10.00 -20.67 7.76
CA ARG A 143 -9.33 -22.00 7.93
C ARG A 143 -9.40 -22.90 6.69
N TYR A 144 -9.42 -22.31 5.49
CA TYR A 144 -9.40 -23.06 4.23
C TYR A 144 -8.00 -23.08 3.63
N ALA A 145 -7.75 -24.06 2.75
CA ALA A 145 -6.63 -24.00 1.83
C ALA A 145 -6.89 -22.89 0.79
N SER A 146 -5.86 -22.12 0.46
CA SER A 146 -5.94 -21.17 -0.66
C SER A 146 -5.98 -21.93 -1.98
N ASN A 147 -6.89 -21.55 -2.87
CA ASN A 147 -6.94 -22.07 -4.24
C ASN A 147 -6.27 -21.11 -5.24
N LEU A 148 -5.67 -20.03 -4.72
CA LEU A 148 -5.05 -18.98 -5.50
C LEU A 148 -3.96 -19.59 -6.38
N ASP A 149 -4.10 -19.45 -7.69
CA ASP A 149 -3.02 -19.78 -8.62
C ASP A 149 -1.91 -18.72 -8.48
N GLU A 150 -1.06 -18.91 -7.47
CA GLU A 150 0.07 -18.01 -7.18
C GLU A 150 1.03 -17.91 -8.36
N THR A 151 1.18 -18.97 -9.16
CA THR A 151 2.09 -18.96 -10.30
C THR A 151 1.55 -18.06 -11.40
N TYR A 152 0.28 -18.23 -11.75
CA TYR A 152 -0.40 -17.35 -12.70
C TYR A 152 -0.40 -15.90 -12.19
N PHE A 153 -0.75 -15.67 -10.92
CA PHE A 153 -0.79 -14.34 -10.32
C PHE A 153 0.59 -13.65 -10.39
N ARG A 154 1.67 -14.34 -9.99
CA ARG A 154 3.05 -13.83 -10.06
C ARG A 154 3.45 -13.49 -11.50
N ASN A 155 3.07 -14.31 -12.47
CA ASN A 155 3.36 -14.05 -13.88
C ASN A 155 2.62 -12.81 -14.40
N GLN A 156 1.34 -12.64 -14.04
CA GLN A 156 0.56 -11.47 -14.46
C GLN A 156 1.11 -10.18 -13.86
N ILE A 157 1.44 -10.16 -12.56
CA ILE A 157 1.93 -8.93 -11.93
C ILE A 157 3.30 -8.51 -12.47
N VAL A 158 4.21 -9.46 -12.72
CA VAL A 158 5.53 -9.15 -13.33
C VAL A 158 5.35 -8.66 -14.76
N ALA A 159 4.51 -9.31 -15.56
CA ALA A 159 4.22 -8.86 -16.92
C ALA A 159 3.55 -7.48 -16.96
N GLY A 160 2.63 -7.20 -16.03
CA GLY A 160 1.99 -5.90 -15.89
C GLY A 160 2.99 -4.81 -15.52
N ALA A 161 3.91 -5.10 -14.59
CA ALA A 161 4.95 -4.15 -14.19
C ALA A 161 5.90 -3.84 -15.34
N GLN A 162 6.29 -4.85 -16.13
CA GLN A 162 7.09 -4.66 -17.33
C GLN A 162 6.37 -3.83 -18.40
N ALA A 163 5.08 -4.09 -18.64
CA ALA A 163 4.26 -3.29 -19.55
C ALA A 163 4.15 -1.83 -19.10
N ALA A 164 3.93 -1.59 -17.81
CA ALA A 164 3.88 -0.26 -17.23
C ALA A 164 5.20 0.51 -17.45
N MET A 165 6.34 -0.15 -17.21
CA MET A 165 7.66 0.43 -17.45
C MET A 165 8.01 0.62 -18.93
N ALA A 166 7.33 -0.10 -19.83
CA ALA A 166 7.45 0.08 -21.28
C ALA A 166 6.52 1.19 -21.82
N GLY A 167 5.69 1.80 -20.97
CA GLY A 167 4.69 2.80 -21.37
C GLY A 167 3.44 2.21 -22.03
N ASP A 168 3.24 0.89 -21.94
CA ASP A 168 2.06 0.20 -22.45
C ASP A 168 0.99 0.12 -21.35
N SER A 169 0.32 1.25 -21.13
CA SER A 169 -0.69 1.37 -20.07
C SER A 169 -1.90 0.45 -20.28
N GLU A 170 -2.29 0.16 -21.52
CA GLU A 170 -3.42 -0.73 -21.79
C GLU A 170 -3.10 -2.17 -21.38
N GLU A 171 -1.94 -2.67 -21.78
CA GLU A 171 -1.49 -4.01 -21.37
C GLU A 171 -1.27 -4.08 -19.86
N ALA A 172 -0.68 -3.06 -19.24
CA ALA A 172 -0.50 -2.99 -17.79
C ALA A 172 -1.84 -3.11 -17.05
N ARG A 173 -2.86 -2.33 -17.45
CA ARG A 173 -4.21 -2.40 -16.88
C ARG A 173 -4.82 -3.79 -17.09
N ARG A 174 -4.71 -4.35 -18.30
CA ARG A 174 -5.23 -5.70 -18.59
C ARG A 174 -4.62 -6.78 -17.69
N ARG A 175 -3.31 -6.69 -17.41
CA ARG A 175 -2.60 -7.61 -16.51
C ARG A 175 -3.04 -7.43 -15.05
N LEU A 176 -3.17 -6.19 -14.60
CA LEU A 176 -3.67 -5.87 -13.25
C LEU A 176 -5.12 -6.33 -13.06
N THR A 177 -6.00 -6.12 -14.04
CA THR A 177 -7.38 -6.64 -14.03
C THR A 177 -7.37 -8.15 -13.85
N ALA A 178 -6.52 -8.88 -14.59
CA ALA A 178 -6.40 -10.32 -14.41
C ALA A 178 -5.93 -10.71 -13.00
N CYS A 179 -5.04 -9.95 -12.36
CA CYS A 179 -4.67 -10.16 -10.96
C CYS A 179 -5.86 -9.94 -10.01
N PHE A 180 -6.62 -8.85 -10.19
CA PHE A 180 -7.81 -8.57 -9.37
C PHE A 180 -8.91 -9.62 -9.57
N ASP A 181 -9.13 -10.10 -10.79
CA ASP A 181 -10.10 -11.16 -11.09
C ASP A 181 -9.77 -12.45 -10.33
N VAL A 182 -8.49 -12.82 -10.26
CA VAL A 182 -8.04 -13.99 -9.51
C VAL A 182 -8.31 -13.79 -8.01
N LEU A 183 -8.02 -12.61 -7.45
CA LEU A 183 -8.32 -12.29 -6.04
C LEU A 183 -9.83 -12.30 -5.76
N ALA A 184 -10.64 -11.79 -6.68
CA ALA A 184 -12.10 -11.79 -6.57
C ALA A 184 -12.66 -13.22 -6.61
N GLN A 185 -12.16 -14.07 -7.52
CA GLN A 185 -12.53 -15.49 -7.58
C GLN A 185 -12.20 -16.23 -6.28
N GLU A 186 -11.01 -15.99 -5.72
CA GLU A 186 -10.64 -16.55 -4.42
C GLU A 186 -11.58 -16.08 -3.31
N ARG A 187 -11.89 -14.78 -3.27
CA ARG A 187 -12.84 -14.23 -2.29
C ARG A 187 -14.20 -14.89 -2.42
N ASP A 188 -14.73 -15.00 -3.64
CA ASP A 188 -16.08 -15.50 -3.90
C ASP A 188 -16.26 -16.97 -3.50
N HIS A 189 -15.17 -17.72 -3.40
CA HIS A 189 -15.20 -19.07 -2.82
C HIS A 189 -15.60 -19.08 -1.34
N PHE A 190 -15.24 -18.04 -0.59
CA PHE A 190 -15.49 -17.91 0.85
C PHE A 190 -16.67 -16.98 1.16
N TYR A 191 -16.83 -15.92 0.35
CA TYR A 191 -17.78 -14.84 0.57
C TYR A 191 -18.14 -14.16 -0.75
N SER A 192 -19.26 -14.58 -1.34
CA SER A 192 -19.74 -14.13 -2.66
C SER A 192 -20.72 -12.95 -2.61
N VAL A 193 -20.81 -12.27 -1.46
CA VAL A 193 -21.68 -11.10 -1.32
C VAL A 193 -20.95 -9.86 -1.82
N ASP A 194 -21.68 -8.98 -2.50
CA ASP A 194 -21.17 -7.69 -2.93
C ASP A 194 -20.66 -6.87 -1.74
N ILE A 195 -19.46 -6.32 -1.89
CA ILE A 195 -18.87 -5.41 -0.93
C ILE A 195 -18.98 -4.00 -1.49
N TYR A 196 -19.64 -3.13 -0.74
CA TYR A 196 -19.72 -1.71 -1.04
C TYR A 196 -18.79 -0.98 -0.08
N MET A 197 -17.81 -0.27 -0.61
CA MET A 197 -16.94 0.60 0.18
C MET A 197 -17.48 2.03 0.07
N VAL A 198 -17.75 2.63 1.22
CA VAL A 198 -18.14 4.04 1.30
C VAL A 198 -17.07 4.74 2.11
N ASP A 199 -16.44 5.73 1.48
CA ASP A 199 -15.51 6.63 2.16
C ASP A 199 -16.31 7.81 2.70
N ILE A 200 -16.18 8.12 4.00
CA ILE A 200 -16.90 9.20 4.67
C ILE A 200 -15.97 9.86 5.70
N THR A 201 -15.70 11.14 5.49
CA THR A 201 -14.98 12.01 6.42
C THR A 201 -15.97 12.71 7.34
N LEU A 202 -15.97 12.31 8.62
CA LEU A 202 -16.80 12.92 9.65
C LEU A 202 -16.23 14.27 10.07
N VAL A 203 -17.01 15.34 9.90
CA VAL A 203 -16.62 16.69 10.31
C VAL A 203 -17.33 17.06 11.62
N ALA A 204 -16.53 17.43 12.61
CA ALA A 204 -16.97 17.86 13.93
C ALA A 204 -16.40 19.26 14.23
N PRO A 205 -16.96 20.00 15.21
CA PRO A 205 -16.42 21.31 15.60
C PRO A 205 -14.93 21.28 15.92
N THR A 206 -14.44 20.19 16.52
CA THR A 206 -13.04 20.00 16.91
C THR A 206 -12.10 19.70 15.73
N THR A 207 -12.63 19.34 14.56
CA THR A 207 -11.84 18.96 13.37
C THR A 207 -11.94 19.96 12.22
N LEU A 208 -12.62 21.10 12.41
CA LEU A 208 -12.76 22.13 11.38
C LEU A 208 -11.43 22.66 10.84
N ALA A 209 -10.41 22.79 11.70
CA ALA A 209 -9.08 23.23 11.27
C ALA A 209 -8.43 22.24 10.28
N SER A 210 -8.72 20.94 10.42
CA SER A 210 -8.19 19.89 9.55
C SER A 210 -8.94 19.80 8.22
N LEU A 211 -10.16 20.34 8.13
CA LEU A 211 -10.96 20.34 6.90
C LEU A 211 -10.26 21.07 5.74
N VAL A 212 -9.44 22.08 6.04
CA VAL A 212 -8.64 22.79 5.03
C VAL A 212 -7.70 21.82 4.32
N ALA A 213 -6.92 21.07 5.10
CA ALA A 213 -5.98 20.09 4.56
C ALA A 213 -6.69 18.98 3.77
N GLU A 214 -7.88 18.58 4.22
CA GLU A 214 -8.71 17.59 3.53
C GLU A 214 -9.21 18.11 2.17
N LEU A 215 -9.66 19.36 2.09
CA LEU A 215 -10.12 19.98 0.84
C LEU A 215 -8.97 20.30 -0.13
N ASP A 216 -7.74 20.43 0.37
CA ASP A 216 -6.55 20.64 -0.45
C ASP A 216 -5.88 19.31 -0.87
N ALA A 217 -6.39 18.18 -0.38
CA ALA A 217 -5.92 16.87 -0.80
C ALA A 217 -6.21 16.64 -2.30
N PRO A 218 -5.34 15.90 -3.02
CA PRO A 218 -5.51 15.65 -4.45
C PRO A 218 -6.65 14.67 -4.76
N THR A 219 -7.27 14.07 -3.74
CA THR A 219 -8.34 13.08 -3.87
C THR A 219 -9.67 13.68 -3.43
N PRO A 220 -10.77 13.45 -4.16
CA PRO A 220 -12.09 13.90 -3.73
C PRO A 220 -12.47 13.35 -2.36
N THR A 221 -13.18 14.14 -1.56
CA THR A 221 -13.58 13.76 -0.19
C THR A 221 -15.11 13.75 -0.03
N ASN A 222 -15.65 12.81 0.75
CA ASN A 222 -17.08 12.75 1.06
C ASN A 222 -17.29 13.14 2.51
N LEU A 223 -17.78 14.35 2.75
CA LEU A 223 -17.94 14.90 4.08
C LEU A 223 -19.31 14.52 4.65
N LEU A 224 -19.35 14.20 5.94
CA LEU A 224 -20.59 14.10 6.69
C LEU A 224 -20.52 15.03 7.89
N MET A 225 -21.43 16.00 7.94
CA MET A 225 -21.49 17.00 9.00
C MET A 225 -22.91 17.33 9.41
N ARG A 226 -23.05 17.89 10.60
CA ARG A 226 -24.35 18.38 11.08
C ARG A 226 -24.70 19.71 10.39
N GLY A 227 -25.98 19.94 10.12
CA GLY A 227 -26.44 21.19 9.53
C GLY A 227 -26.05 22.42 10.34
N GLU A 228 -26.11 22.33 11.67
CA GLU A 228 -25.71 23.43 12.56
C GLU A 228 -24.21 23.75 12.43
N LEU A 229 -23.37 22.76 12.12
CA LEU A 229 -21.94 22.98 11.90
C LEU A 229 -21.68 23.76 10.61
N LEU A 230 -22.47 23.54 9.58
CA LEU A 230 -22.37 24.28 8.32
C LEU A 230 -22.79 25.75 8.48
N GLU A 231 -23.83 26.00 9.28
CA GLU A 231 -24.25 27.36 9.66
C GLU A 231 -23.14 28.07 10.44
N GLN A 232 -22.56 27.39 11.44
CA GLN A 232 -21.44 27.91 12.22
C GLN A 232 -20.23 28.19 11.34
N LEU A 233 -19.88 27.26 10.44
CA LEU A 233 -18.76 27.42 9.50
C LEU A 233 -18.95 28.66 8.62
N THR A 234 -20.16 28.87 8.12
CA THR A 234 -20.49 30.03 7.27
C THR A 234 -20.39 31.35 8.03
N ALA A 235 -20.75 31.37 9.32
CA ALA A 235 -20.70 32.56 10.16
C ALA A 235 -19.29 32.88 10.68
N GLU A 236 -18.52 31.87 11.08
CA GLU A 236 -17.24 32.04 11.78
C GLU A 236 -16.02 31.93 10.85
N GLN A 237 -16.13 31.17 9.75
CA GLN A 237 -15.04 30.93 8.79
C GLN A 237 -15.54 31.02 7.34
N PRO A 238 -15.97 32.21 6.88
CA PRO A 238 -16.60 32.37 5.58
C PRO A 238 -15.68 32.00 4.39
N GLU A 239 -14.37 32.14 4.54
CA GLU A 239 -13.39 31.73 3.52
C GLU A 239 -13.38 30.20 3.33
N LEU A 240 -13.38 29.44 4.43
CA LEU A 240 -13.43 27.98 4.38
C LEU A 240 -14.78 27.48 3.84
N ALA A 241 -15.89 28.13 4.22
CA ALA A 241 -17.20 27.83 3.66
C ALA A 241 -17.25 28.06 2.13
N ALA A 242 -16.63 29.14 1.65
CA ALA A 242 -16.52 29.42 0.22
C ALA A 242 -15.66 28.39 -0.51
N ARG A 243 -14.53 27.96 0.08
CA ARG A 243 -13.68 26.89 -0.49
C ARG A 243 -14.42 25.55 -0.55
N LEU A 244 -15.14 25.18 0.51
CA LEU A 244 -15.96 23.97 0.53
C LEU A 244 -17.02 24.01 -0.58
N LYS A 245 -17.71 25.14 -0.73
CA LYS A 245 -18.70 25.31 -1.80
C LYS A 245 -18.07 25.13 -3.19
N GLN A 246 -16.90 25.74 -3.44
CA GLN A 246 -16.18 25.58 -4.70
C GLN A 246 -15.77 24.12 -4.95
N ALA A 247 -15.28 23.42 -3.92
CA ALA A 247 -14.92 22.01 -4.04
C ALA A 247 -16.13 21.15 -4.42
N VAL A 248 -17.30 21.41 -3.82
CA VAL A 248 -18.55 20.71 -4.17
C VAL A 248 -18.98 21.00 -5.61
N GLU A 249 -18.92 22.27 -6.04
CA GLU A 249 -19.26 22.66 -7.43
C GLU A 249 -18.29 22.05 -8.46
N ALA A 250 -17.03 21.83 -8.08
CA ALA A 250 -16.01 21.19 -8.91
C ALA A 250 -16.08 19.64 -8.89
N GLY A 251 -16.89 19.05 -8.01
CA GLY A 251 -16.92 17.59 -7.79
C GLY A 251 -15.71 17.06 -7.01
N GLU A 252 -14.93 17.94 -6.38
CA GLU A 252 -13.80 17.61 -5.49
C GLU A 252 -14.27 17.27 -4.07
N ALA A 253 -15.51 17.62 -3.71
CA ALA A 253 -16.12 17.24 -2.45
C ALA A 253 -17.61 16.88 -2.61
N ALA A 254 -18.10 15.99 -1.75
CA ALA A 254 -19.52 15.76 -1.53
C ALA A 254 -19.86 16.04 -0.06
N VAL A 255 -21.07 16.52 0.24
CA VAL A 255 -21.56 16.82 1.61
C VAL A 255 -22.95 16.22 1.81
#